data_AF-A0AAX3PEQ1-F1
#
_entry.id   AF-A0AAX3PEQ1-F1
#
_cell.length_a   1.000
_cell.length_b   1.000
_cell.length_c   1.000
_cell.angle_alpha   90.00
_cell.angle_beta   90.00
_cell.angle_gamma   90.00
#
_symmetry.space_group_name_H-M   'P 1'
#
loop_
_entity.id
_entity.type
_entity.pdbx_description
1 polymer ?
#
loop_
_entity_poly.entity_id
_entity_poly.type
_entity_poly.pdbx_seq_one_letter_code
_entity_poly.pdbx_strand_id
1 'polypeptide(L)'
;MRPLDTVLKFGDDAAYKRFQAAASARLQEEAIPLYKGYAKDSSQIKPTISSFSVVSKSDAPMVGYVANAIMTRTVKPELQLLAGHLMQIIAQESGAPLTPLSEPVPGALAFLFDQYLGLWHGSGDLKLSKEQSEMLMTEYVHCSDNWAPLGPLYVNAPAPGRVRRIYQQSPGK
;
A
#
# COMPACT_ATOMS: atom_id res chain seq x y z
N MET A 1 9.75 5.20 0.95
CA MET A 1 10.54 6.42 0.70
C MET A 1 9.57 7.59 0.51
N ARG A 2 9.84 8.75 1.12
CA ARG A 2 9.07 9.99 0.89
C ARG A 2 9.37 10.53 -0.51
N PRO A 3 8.40 11.14 -1.23
CA PRO A 3 8.63 11.85 -2.48
C PRO A 3 9.85 12.76 -2.40
N LEU A 4 10.64 12.81 -3.48
CA LEU A 4 11.74 13.78 -3.60
C LEU A 4 11.22 15.03 -4.30
N ASP A 5 11.26 16.17 -3.62
CA ASP A 5 10.77 17.44 -4.16
C ASP A 5 11.87 18.51 -4.22
N THR A 6 11.71 19.45 -5.16
CA THR A 6 12.59 20.62 -5.30
C THR A 6 11.81 21.80 -5.88
N VAL A 7 12.34 23.02 -5.71
CA VAL A 7 11.82 24.24 -6.34
C VAL A 7 12.95 24.89 -7.13
N LEU A 8 12.75 25.04 -8.44
CA LEU A 8 13.75 25.55 -9.37
C LEU A 8 13.26 26.83 -10.06
N LYS A 9 14.19 27.60 -10.60
CA LYS A 9 13.87 28.70 -11.51
C LYS A 9 13.23 28.13 -12.78
N PHE A 10 12.16 28.75 -13.25
CA PHE A 10 11.52 28.37 -14.51
C PHE A 10 12.53 28.48 -15.67
N GLY A 11 12.63 27.43 -16.49
CA GLY A 11 13.56 27.37 -17.62
C GLY A 11 15.02 27.01 -17.26
N ASP A 12 15.34 26.69 -16.00
CA ASP A 12 16.66 26.20 -15.63
C ASP A 12 16.83 24.70 -15.96
N ASP A 13 17.10 24.42 -17.25
CA ASP A 13 17.27 23.06 -17.77
C ASP A 13 18.42 22.30 -17.11
N ALA A 14 19.49 23.00 -16.72
CA ALA A 14 20.65 22.40 -16.09
C ALA A 14 20.33 21.94 -14.66
N ALA A 15 19.61 22.75 -13.88
CA ALA A 15 19.11 22.36 -12.57
C ALA A 15 18.08 21.21 -12.68
N TYR A 16 17.16 21.30 -13.65
CA TYR A 16 16.15 20.26 -13.86
C TYR A 16 16.78 18.92 -14.23
N LYS A 17 17.77 18.88 -15.13
CA LYS A 17 18.48 17.64 -15.49
C LYS A 17 19.19 16.99 -14.29
N ARG A 18 19.83 17.79 -13.43
CA ARG A 18 20.45 17.30 -12.19
C ARG A 18 19.42 16.70 -11.24
N PHE A 19 18.30 17.39 -11.05
CA PHE A 19 17.19 16.88 -10.25
C PHE A 19 16.63 15.57 -10.83
N GLN A 20 16.37 15.52 -12.13
CA GLN A 20 15.86 14.34 -12.82
C GLN A 20 16.79 13.14 -12.65
N ALA A 21 18.10 13.32 -12.82
CA ALA A 21 19.08 12.26 -12.64
C ALA A 21 19.10 11.72 -11.20
N ALA A 22 19.15 12.62 -10.21
CA ALA A 22 19.11 12.25 -8.79
C ALA A 22 17.80 11.54 -8.42
N ALA A 23 16.66 12.07 -8.89
CA ALA A 23 15.35 11.47 -8.72
C ALA A 23 15.27 10.06 -9.30
N SER A 24 15.79 9.87 -10.52
CA SER A 24 15.72 8.59 -11.21
C SER A 24 16.56 7.52 -10.50
N ALA A 25 17.79 7.86 -10.10
CA ALA A 25 18.64 6.97 -9.31
C ALA A 25 17.95 6.57 -8.00
N ARG A 26 17.43 7.55 -7.27
CA ARG A 26 16.74 7.32 -6.01
C ARG A 26 15.49 6.45 -6.15
N LEU A 27 14.68 6.68 -7.17
CA LEU A 27 13.47 5.89 -7.42
C LEU A 27 13.83 4.45 -7.78
N GLN A 28 14.90 4.24 -8.55
CA GLN A 28 15.38 2.92 -8.95
C GLN A 28 15.97 2.12 -7.77
N GLU A 29 16.74 2.77 -6.91
CA GLU A 29 17.46 2.13 -5.80
C GLU A 29 16.60 1.95 -4.54
N GLU A 30 15.70 2.89 -4.26
CA GLU A 30 14.91 2.88 -3.02
C GLU A 30 13.43 2.57 -3.26
N ALA A 31 12.74 3.27 -4.18
CA ALA A 31 11.28 3.15 -4.28
C ALA A 31 10.84 1.83 -4.91
N ILE A 32 11.40 1.45 -6.05
CA ILE A 32 10.97 0.24 -6.77
C ILE A 32 11.19 -1.02 -5.92
N PRO A 33 12.35 -1.25 -5.28
CA PRO A 33 12.55 -2.43 -4.44
C PRO A 33 11.57 -2.53 -3.27
N LEU A 34 11.16 -1.40 -2.68
CA LEU A 34 10.21 -1.36 -1.56
C LEU A 34 8.80 -1.83 -1.93
N TYR A 35 8.38 -1.65 -3.18
CA TYR A 35 7.02 -1.97 -3.63
C TYR A 35 6.96 -3.17 -4.57
N LYS A 36 8.11 -3.72 -5.00
CA LYS A 36 8.17 -4.86 -5.92
C LYS A 36 7.36 -6.06 -5.45
N GLY A 37 7.29 -6.33 -4.14
CA GLY A 37 6.51 -7.45 -3.58
C GLY A 37 4.99 -7.31 -3.77
N TYR A 38 4.49 -6.11 -4.07
CA TYR A 38 3.07 -5.86 -4.35
C TYR A 38 2.74 -5.89 -5.85
N ALA A 39 3.75 -6.00 -6.73
CA ALA A 39 3.59 -5.97 -8.17
C ALA A 39 3.84 -7.36 -8.76
N LYS A 40 2.94 -7.79 -9.66
CA LYS A 40 3.10 -9.02 -10.44
C LYS A 40 4.18 -8.87 -11.51
N ASP A 41 4.30 -7.65 -12.06
CA ASP A 41 5.25 -7.30 -13.10
C ASP A 41 5.94 -5.96 -12.76
N SER A 42 7.25 -5.85 -13.03
CA SER A 42 8.00 -4.63 -12.71
C SER A 42 7.53 -3.39 -13.48
N SER A 43 6.93 -3.56 -14.66
CA SER A 43 6.34 -2.48 -15.46
C SER A 43 5.14 -1.80 -14.78
N GLN A 44 4.56 -2.44 -13.75
CA GLN A 44 3.49 -1.86 -12.95
C GLN A 44 3.98 -0.74 -12.04
N ILE A 45 5.29 -0.60 -11.83
CA ILE A 45 5.87 0.48 -11.02
C ILE A 45 6.68 1.39 -11.95
N LYS A 46 6.27 2.65 -12.05
CA LYS A 46 6.92 3.63 -12.94
C LYS A 46 7.41 4.84 -12.16
N PRO A 47 8.64 5.31 -12.39
CA PRO A 47 9.07 6.61 -11.91
C PRO A 47 8.28 7.71 -12.64
N THR A 48 7.91 8.75 -11.91
CA THR A 48 7.18 9.90 -12.42
C THR A 48 7.74 11.17 -11.80
N ILE A 49 7.77 12.24 -12.58
CA ILE A 49 8.10 13.58 -12.09
C ILE A 49 6.93 14.47 -12.49
N SER A 50 6.24 15.03 -11.50
CA SER A 50 5.20 16.03 -11.71
C SER A 50 5.73 17.41 -11.36
N SER A 51 5.10 18.46 -11.91
CA SER A 51 5.39 19.85 -11.58
C SER A 51 4.18 20.53 -10.94
N PHE A 52 4.44 21.56 -10.14
CA PHE A 52 3.41 22.39 -9.52
C PHE A 52 3.87 23.86 -9.51
N SER A 53 2.90 24.76 -9.62
CA SER A 53 3.16 26.21 -9.57
C SER A 53 3.56 26.64 -8.16
N VAL A 54 4.61 27.44 -8.07
CA VAL A 54 5.05 28.04 -6.80
C VAL A 54 4.77 29.54 -6.86
N VAL A 55 4.04 30.05 -5.87
CA VAL A 55 3.90 31.50 -5.69
C VAL A 55 5.22 32.02 -5.11
N SER A 56 6.04 32.63 -5.98
CA SER A 56 7.30 33.23 -5.57
C SER A 56 7.17 34.75 -5.42
N LYS A 57 7.84 35.31 -4.41
CA LYS A 57 8.06 36.76 -4.26
C LYS A 57 9.33 37.24 -4.99
N SER A 58 10.04 36.35 -5.70
CA SER A 58 11.23 36.68 -6.48
C SER A 58 10.89 37.22 -7.85
N ASP A 59 11.80 38.02 -8.43
CA ASP A 59 11.69 38.58 -9.78
C ASP A 59 11.66 37.51 -10.89
N ALA A 60 12.02 36.26 -10.59
CA ALA A 60 11.96 35.13 -11.50
C ALA A 60 10.82 34.16 -11.14
N PRO A 61 10.04 33.66 -12.12
CA PRO A 61 9.05 32.61 -11.88
C PRO A 61 9.74 31.31 -11.42
N MET A 62 9.15 30.67 -10.41
CA MET A 62 9.64 29.42 -9.82
C MET A 62 8.66 28.28 -10.10
N VAL A 63 9.18 27.07 -10.27
CA VAL A 63 8.39 25.84 -10.46
C VAL A 63 8.85 24.78 -9.48
N GLY A 64 7.88 24.16 -8.81
CA GLY A 64 8.12 23.00 -7.96
C GLY A 64 8.07 21.73 -8.77
N TYR A 65 8.92 20.76 -8.44
CA TYR A 65 8.93 19.43 -9.03
C TYR A 65 8.86 18.39 -7.91
N VAL A 66 8.08 17.33 -8.11
CA VAL A 66 8.00 16.18 -7.22
C VAL A 66 8.24 14.90 -8.00
N ALA A 67 9.21 14.11 -7.55
CA ALA A 67 9.53 12.79 -8.08
C ALA A 67 8.96 11.68 -7.19
N ASN A 68 8.24 10.75 -7.82
CA ASN A 68 7.52 9.65 -7.18
C ASN A 68 7.59 8.36 -7.99
N ALA A 69 7.38 7.22 -7.32
CA ALA A 69 7.06 5.96 -7.98
C ALA A 69 5.55 5.73 -7.92
N ILE A 70 4.91 5.55 -9.08
CA ILE A 70 3.49 5.20 -9.18
C ILE A 70 3.39 3.71 -9.46
N MET A 71 2.60 3.01 -8.63
CA MET A 71 2.25 1.62 -8.85
C MET A 71 0.82 1.53 -9.37
N THR A 72 0.64 0.96 -10.57
CA THR A 72 -0.67 0.75 -11.21
C THR A 72 -0.92 -0.75 -11.34
N ARG A 73 -1.94 -1.24 -10.64
CA ARG A 73 -2.35 -2.65 -10.68
C ARG A 73 -3.85 -2.80 -10.39
N THR A 74 -4.41 -3.92 -10.83
CA THR A 74 -5.76 -4.36 -10.45
C THR A 74 -5.66 -5.19 -9.17
N VAL A 75 -6.48 -4.86 -8.18
CA VAL A 75 -6.59 -5.64 -6.93
C VAL A 75 -7.97 -6.28 -6.88
N LYS A 76 -7.98 -7.57 -6.60
CA LYS A 76 -9.14 -8.43 -6.43
C LYS A 76 -9.82 -8.14 -5.08
N PRO A 77 -11.10 -7.73 -5.06
CA PRO A 77 -11.80 -7.33 -3.84
C PRO A 77 -12.32 -8.54 -3.04
N GLU A 78 -11.85 -9.75 -3.23
CA GLU A 78 -12.43 -10.93 -2.58
C GLU A 78 -11.89 -11.16 -1.16
N LEU A 79 -10.76 -10.53 -0.82
CA LEU A 79 -10.05 -10.82 0.43
C LEU A 79 -10.85 -10.43 1.68
N GLN A 80 -11.65 -9.36 1.64
CA GLN A 80 -12.47 -8.97 2.79
C GLN A 80 -13.60 -9.94 3.10
N LEU A 81 -14.04 -10.76 2.12
CA LEU A 81 -15.07 -11.77 2.35
C LEU A 81 -14.61 -12.80 3.39
N LEU A 82 -13.31 -13.10 3.46
CA LEU A 82 -12.75 -14.02 4.45
C LEU A 82 -12.98 -13.52 5.88
N ALA A 83 -12.73 -12.23 6.13
CA ALA A 83 -12.95 -11.62 7.44
C ALA A 83 -14.45 -11.60 7.78
N GLY A 84 -15.31 -11.30 6.80
CA GLY A 84 -16.76 -11.35 6.98
C GLY A 84 -17.27 -12.73 7.39
N HIS A 85 -16.89 -13.77 6.65
CA HIS A 85 -17.27 -15.15 6.97
C HIS A 85 -16.71 -15.62 8.31
N LEU A 86 -15.45 -15.30 8.63
CA LEU A 86 -14.84 -15.66 9.90
C LEU A 86 -15.61 -15.01 11.07
N MET A 87 -15.91 -13.73 10.98
CA MET A 87 -16.67 -13.02 12.01
C MET A 87 -18.10 -13.56 12.15
N GLN A 88 -18.74 -13.94 11.04
CA GLN A 88 -20.06 -14.57 11.10
C GLN A 88 -20.01 -15.89 11.87
N ILE A 89 -19.01 -16.75 11.61
CA ILE A 89 -18.82 -18.01 12.32
C ILE A 89 -18.59 -17.77 13.82
N ILE A 90 -17.66 -16.87 14.17
CA ILE A 90 -17.39 -16.50 15.56
C ILE A 90 -18.66 -16.05 16.28
N ALA A 91 -19.46 -15.19 15.63
CA ALA A 91 -20.69 -14.66 16.21
C ALA A 91 -21.78 -15.74 16.33
N GLN A 92 -21.95 -16.61 15.32
CA GLN A 92 -22.91 -17.71 15.35
C GLN A 92 -22.55 -18.76 16.41
N GLU A 93 -21.27 -19.12 16.55
CA GLU A 93 -20.78 -19.98 17.63
C GLU A 93 -21.00 -19.35 19.02
N SER A 94 -21.03 -18.02 19.09
CA SER A 94 -21.37 -17.26 20.30
C SER A 94 -22.88 -17.08 20.51
N GLY A 95 -23.74 -17.66 19.65
CA GLY A 95 -25.20 -17.62 19.76
C GLY A 95 -25.88 -16.40 19.12
N ALA A 96 -25.17 -15.58 18.34
CA ALA A 96 -25.76 -14.44 17.65
C ALA A 96 -26.68 -14.89 16.49
N PRO A 97 -27.91 -14.36 16.37
CA PRO A 97 -28.86 -14.75 15.33
C PRO A 97 -28.56 -14.00 14.01
N LEU A 98 -27.42 -14.29 13.38
CA LEU A 98 -27.00 -13.67 12.14
C LEU A 98 -27.51 -14.43 10.92
N THR A 99 -28.02 -13.68 9.94
CA THR A 99 -28.27 -14.19 8.59
C THR A 99 -26.94 -14.52 7.90
N PRO A 100 -26.82 -15.68 7.24
CA PRO A 100 -25.62 -16.01 6.47
C PRO A 100 -25.34 -15.00 5.36
N LEU A 101 -24.06 -14.69 5.15
CA LEU A 101 -23.59 -13.93 3.98
C LEU A 101 -23.98 -14.67 2.69
N SER A 102 -24.47 -13.91 1.70
CA SER A 102 -24.91 -14.43 0.41
C SER A 102 -23.76 -14.84 -0.49
N GLU A 103 -22.68 -14.06 -0.47
CA GLU A 103 -21.46 -14.33 -1.23
C GLU A 103 -20.73 -15.49 -0.57
N PRO A 104 -20.31 -16.52 -1.33
CA PRO A 104 -19.53 -17.60 -0.77
C PRO A 104 -18.07 -17.19 -0.56
N VAL A 105 -17.35 -17.94 0.28
CA VAL A 105 -15.89 -17.88 0.35
C VAL A 105 -15.32 -18.16 -1.05
N PRO A 106 -14.53 -17.25 -1.61
CA PRO A 106 -13.98 -17.42 -2.95
C PRO A 106 -13.05 -18.64 -3.02
N GLY A 107 -13.27 -19.53 -3.99
CA GLY A 107 -12.54 -20.80 -4.07
C GLY A 107 -11.01 -20.63 -4.14
N ALA A 108 -10.53 -19.57 -4.80
CA ALA A 108 -9.11 -19.24 -4.86
C ALA A 108 -8.49 -18.88 -3.50
N LEU A 109 -9.32 -18.50 -2.52
CA LEU A 109 -8.94 -18.11 -1.16
C LEU A 109 -9.37 -19.12 -0.09
N ALA A 110 -9.99 -20.24 -0.48
CA ALA A 110 -10.46 -21.27 0.45
C ALA A 110 -9.33 -21.78 1.36
N PHE A 111 -8.13 -21.98 0.81
CA PHE A 111 -6.96 -22.40 1.57
C PHE A 111 -6.61 -21.45 2.73
N LEU A 112 -6.81 -20.14 2.53
CA LEU A 112 -6.52 -19.12 3.53
C LEU A 112 -7.63 -19.08 4.59
N PHE A 113 -8.87 -19.25 4.14
CA PHE A 113 -10.02 -19.33 5.02
C PHE A 113 -9.94 -20.53 5.97
N ASP A 114 -9.57 -21.71 5.48
CA ASP A 114 -9.38 -22.90 6.29
C ASP A 114 -8.32 -22.67 7.39
N GLN A 115 -7.24 -21.96 7.08
CA GLN A 115 -6.23 -21.58 8.08
C GLN A 115 -6.78 -20.60 9.12
N TYR A 116 -7.60 -19.62 8.71
CA TYR A 116 -8.26 -18.70 9.66
C TYR A 116 -9.20 -19.43 10.62
N LEU A 117 -9.96 -20.42 10.14
CA LEU A 117 -10.79 -21.26 10.99
C LEU A 117 -9.95 -22.11 11.95
N GLY A 118 -8.88 -22.73 11.46
CA GLY A 118 -7.95 -23.47 12.30
C GLY A 118 -7.36 -22.61 13.43
N LEU A 119 -6.97 -21.37 13.14
CA LEU A 119 -6.48 -20.42 14.13
C LEU A 119 -7.55 -20.07 15.18
N TRP A 120 -8.79 -19.79 14.73
CA TRP A 120 -9.90 -19.50 15.63
C TRP A 120 -10.20 -20.67 16.57
N HIS A 121 -10.20 -21.91 16.06
CA HIS A 121 -10.42 -23.11 16.86
C HIS A 121 -9.18 -23.60 17.62
N GLY A 122 -8.08 -22.83 17.63
CA GLY A 122 -6.87 -23.11 18.40
C GLY A 122 -6.03 -24.28 17.89
N SER A 123 -6.24 -24.72 16.65
CA SER A 123 -5.57 -25.89 16.04
C SER A 123 -4.64 -25.54 14.87
N GLY A 124 -4.63 -24.28 14.43
CA GLY A 124 -3.89 -23.82 13.25
C GLY A 124 -2.62 -23.03 13.55
N ASP A 125 -1.74 -22.98 12.56
CA ASP A 125 -0.69 -21.97 12.40
C ASP A 125 -0.84 -21.36 11.00
N LEU A 126 -0.54 -20.07 10.84
CA LEU A 126 -0.66 -19.40 9.54
C LEU A 126 0.61 -19.66 8.73
N LYS A 127 0.56 -20.66 7.84
CA LYS A 127 1.67 -21.00 6.94
C LYS A 127 1.24 -20.89 5.51
N LEU A 128 1.83 -19.92 4.81
CA LEU A 128 1.64 -19.71 3.39
C LEU A 128 2.83 -20.28 2.63
N SER A 129 2.56 -20.99 1.54
CA SER A 129 3.60 -21.26 0.55
C SER A 129 4.10 -19.92 -0.05
N LYS A 130 5.26 -19.97 -0.70
CA LYS A 130 5.78 -18.80 -1.41
C LYS A 130 4.79 -18.33 -2.49
N GLU A 131 4.23 -19.26 -3.25
CA GLU A 131 3.28 -19.00 -4.33
C GLU A 131 1.97 -18.41 -3.79
N GLN A 132 1.47 -18.93 -2.66
CA GLN A 132 0.30 -18.36 -1.97
C GLN A 132 0.58 -16.94 -1.48
N SER A 133 1.74 -16.71 -0.88
CA SER A 133 2.15 -15.37 -0.43
C SER A 133 2.26 -14.39 -1.60
N GLU A 134 2.90 -14.79 -2.69
CA GLU A 134 3.05 -13.96 -3.90
C GLU A 134 1.69 -13.65 -4.54
N MET A 135 0.81 -14.66 -4.68
CA MET A 135 -0.56 -14.47 -5.18
C MET A 135 -1.35 -13.47 -4.33
N LEU A 136 -1.33 -13.63 -3.00
CA LEU A 136 -2.03 -12.73 -2.09
C LEU A 136 -1.49 -11.31 -2.22
N MET A 137 -0.17 -11.13 -2.15
CA MET A 137 0.45 -9.81 -2.16
C MET A 137 0.25 -9.05 -3.47
N THR A 138 0.31 -9.76 -4.60
CA THR A 138 0.23 -9.15 -5.93
C THR A 138 -1.20 -8.98 -6.44
N GLU A 139 -2.13 -9.87 -6.06
CA GLU A 139 -3.48 -9.87 -6.61
C GLU A 139 -4.57 -9.41 -5.63
N TYR A 140 -4.44 -9.66 -4.32
CA TYR A 140 -5.54 -9.46 -3.35
C TYR A 140 -5.26 -8.39 -2.27
N VAL A 141 -4.02 -8.25 -1.81
CA VAL A 141 -3.67 -7.30 -0.75
C VAL A 141 -3.57 -5.89 -1.32
N HIS A 142 -4.35 -4.94 -0.80
CA HIS A 142 -4.23 -3.52 -1.15
C HIS A 142 -2.95 -2.91 -0.54
N CYS A 143 -2.25 -2.06 -1.31
CA CYS A 143 -1.18 -1.22 -0.77
C CYS A 143 -1.82 0.03 -0.16
N SER A 144 -2.21 -0.06 1.11
CA SER A 144 -2.92 1.03 1.80
C SER A 144 -2.02 2.23 2.09
N ASP A 145 -0.72 2.01 2.28
CA ASP A 145 0.26 3.06 2.53
C ASP A 145 0.79 3.65 1.22
N ASN A 146 0.68 4.96 1.06
CA ASN A 146 1.14 5.67 -0.13
C ASN A 146 1.35 7.15 0.14
N TRP A 147 2.10 7.79 -0.75
CA TRP A 147 2.36 9.23 -0.71
C TRP A 147 1.49 9.99 -1.72
N ALA A 148 0.31 9.47 -2.08
CA ALA A 148 -0.61 10.25 -2.90
C ALA A 148 -1.13 11.42 -2.05
N PRO A 149 -1.01 12.67 -2.50
CA PRO A 149 -1.54 13.81 -1.76
C PRO A 149 -3.07 13.83 -1.83
N LEU A 150 -3.71 14.12 -0.70
CA LEU A 150 -5.11 14.49 -0.62
C LEU A 150 -5.17 15.96 -0.17
N GLY A 151 -5.28 16.87 -1.14
CA GLY A 151 -5.08 18.30 -0.89
C GLY A 151 -3.65 18.57 -0.38
N PRO A 152 -3.47 19.28 0.76
CA PRO A 152 -2.14 19.56 1.32
C PRO A 152 -1.56 18.43 2.19
N LEU A 153 -2.26 17.30 2.34
CA LEU A 153 -1.91 16.25 3.30
C LEU A 153 -1.54 14.93 2.61
N TYR A 154 -0.64 14.18 3.24
CA TYR A 154 -0.35 12.78 2.90
C TYR A 154 -1.05 11.87 3.92
N VAL A 155 -2.36 11.71 3.77
CA VAL A 155 -3.20 10.97 4.75
C VAL A 155 -2.83 9.49 4.89
N ASN A 156 -2.30 8.90 3.81
CA ASN A 156 -1.89 7.50 3.77
C ASN A 156 -0.36 7.33 3.90
N ALA A 157 0.35 8.38 4.34
CA ALA A 157 1.81 8.32 4.47
C ALA A 157 2.22 7.09 5.30
N PRO A 158 3.14 6.24 4.80
CA PRO A 158 3.63 5.11 5.55
C PRO A 158 4.20 5.52 6.91
N ALA A 159 3.95 4.71 7.93
CA ALA A 159 4.60 4.86 9.22
C ALA A 159 6.14 4.76 9.06
N PRO A 160 6.93 5.38 9.97
CA PRO A 160 8.39 5.24 9.95
C PRO A 160 8.80 3.75 9.90
N GLY A 161 9.72 3.41 9.00
CA GLY A 161 10.15 2.02 8.76
C GLY A 161 9.10 1.12 8.09
N ARG A 162 7.94 1.65 7.67
CA ARG A 162 6.79 0.89 7.16
C ARG A 162 6.28 -0.19 8.13
N VAL A 163 6.46 0.05 9.42
CA VAL A 163 5.94 -0.82 10.49
C VAL A 163 4.76 -0.11 11.15
N ARG A 164 3.60 -0.76 11.16
CA ARG A 164 2.42 -0.25 11.84
C ARG A 164 2.72 -0.15 13.34
N ARG A 165 2.46 1.02 13.93
CA ARG A 165 2.54 1.18 15.38
C ARG A 165 1.41 0.37 16.04
N ILE A 166 1.78 -0.50 16.98
CA ILE A 166 0.85 -1.32 17.74
C ILE A 166 0.80 -0.76 19.16
N TYR A 167 -0.39 -0.39 19.60
CA TYR A 167 -0.64 0.06 20.96
C TYR A 167 -1.33 -1.08 21.69
N GLN A 168 -0.59 -1.80 22.53
CA GLN A 168 -1.15 -2.86 23.35
C GLN A 168 -2.02 -2.25 24.45
N GLN A 169 -3.23 -2.78 24.60
CA GLN A 169 -4.01 -2.49 25.78
C GLN A 169 -3.42 -3.27 26.95
N SER A 170 -3.02 -2.57 28.01
CA SER A 170 -2.80 -3.21 29.30
C SER A 170 -4.16 -3.47 29.93
N PRO A 171 -4.40 -4.66 30.52
CA PRO A 171 -5.59 -4.87 31.35
C PRO A 171 -5.66 -3.74 32.38
N GLY A 172 -6.84 -3.14 32.53
CA GLY A 172 -7.07 -2.14 33.59
C GLY A 172 -6.67 -2.74 34.93
N LYS A 173 -5.94 -1.95 35.74
CA LYS A 173 -5.63 -2.30 37.12
C LYS A 173 -6.90 -2.51 37.95
#